data_AF-R0JME3-F1
#
_entry.id   AF-R0JME3-F1
#
_cell.length_a   1.000
_cell.length_b   1.000
_cell.length_c   1.000
_cell.angle_alpha   90.00
_cell.angle_beta   90.00
_cell.angle_gamma   90.00
#
_symmetry.space_group_name_H-M   'P 1'
#
loop_
_entity.id
_entity.type
_entity.pdbx_description
1 polymer ?
#
loop_
_entity_poly.entity_id
_entity_poly.type
_entity_poly.pdbx_seq_one_letter_code
_entity_poly.pdbx_strand_id
1 'polypeptide(L)'
;MDHFSNDAMVTETNAALEQLIKKEIDRCSEALAVAHNEWKQTKQEEDEVFEAEQMALEEDHEREKAHERLHEDESKLLKALPTNQHMAMLHNALLVKQKKEAMLIEEWFNANKIAKKRLREERARRLTTLRGTYERETYTLTKMIEQLRHMAEVAGIFVGDTVTDTSRSAVSPRPSQDQAKAGRTCILSDPPPPHMIILSTLMDTTQWV
;
A
#
# COMPACT_ATOMS: atom_id res chain seq x y z
N MET A 1 22.77 -9.22 67.40
CA MET A 1 21.86 -8.06 67.51
C MET A 1 21.70 -7.53 66.10
N ASP A 2 21.20 -8.35 65.17
CA ASP A 2 21.48 -8.18 63.72
C ASP A 2 20.22 -8.19 62.84
N HIS A 3 19.03 -8.26 63.42
CA HIS A 3 17.78 -8.32 62.65
C HIS A 3 17.36 -6.98 62.04
N PHE A 4 17.82 -5.83 62.54
CA PHE A 4 17.41 -4.52 62.04
C PHE A 4 18.15 -4.06 60.77
N SER A 5 19.33 -4.62 60.48
CA SER A 5 20.13 -4.19 59.31
C SER A 5 19.72 -4.90 58.02
N ASN A 6 19.18 -6.12 58.12
CA ASN A 6 18.72 -6.88 56.94
C ASN A 6 17.40 -6.33 56.39
N ASP A 7 16.44 -5.95 57.25
CA ASP A 7 15.14 -5.44 56.79
C ASP A 7 15.28 -4.11 56.05
N ALA A 8 16.12 -3.19 56.53
CA ALA A 8 16.37 -1.92 55.84
C ALA A 8 16.99 -2.15 54.44
N MET A 9 17.97 -3.06 54.33
CA MET A 9 18.61 -3.39 53.05
C MET A 9 17.65 -4.07 52.06
N VAL A 10 16.76 -4.95 52.55
CA VAL A 10 15.73 -5.62 51.74
C VAL A 10 14.67 -4.61 51.24
N THR A 11 14.30 -3.62 52.04
CA THR A 11 13.35 -2.59 51.61
C THR A 11 13.93 -1.65 50.54
N GLU A 12 15.20 -1.26 50.63
CA GLU A 12 15.86 -0.40 49.65
C GLU A 12 16.08 -1.14 48.31
N THR A 13 16.44 -2.42 48.37
CA THR A 13 16.60 -3.27 47.17
C THR A 13 15.27 -3.55 46.47
N ASN A 14 14.18 -3.78 47.22
CA ASN A 14 12.84 -3.94 46.65
C ASN A 14 12.33 -2.65 45.99
N ALA A 15 12.60 -1.47 46.58
CA ALA A 15 12.23 -0.19 45.99
C ALA A 15 12.98 0.09 44.67
N ALA A 16 14.27 -0.27 44.61
CA ALA A 16 15.06 -0.16 43.38
C ALA A 16 14.56 -1.11 42.29
N LEU A 17 14.20 -2.35 42.65
CA LEU A 17 13.65 -3.34 41.73
C LEU A 17 12.27 -2.90 41.20
N GLU A 18 11.40 -2.37 42.06
CA GLU A 18 10.10 -1.81 41.68
C GLU A 18 10.25 -0.68 40.65
N GLN A 19 11.16 0.27 40.89
CA GLN A 19 11.43 1.36 39.95
C GLN A 19 11.94 0.84 38.60
N LEU A 20 12.81 -0.16 38.61
CA LEU A 20 13.35 -0.75 37.39
C LEU A 20 12.26 -1.45 36.57
N ILE A 21 11.41 -2.26 37.22
CA ILE A 21 10.31 -2.95 36.56
C ILE A 21 9.30 -1.94 35.98
N LYS A 22 8.92 -0.92 36.76
CA LYS A 22 8.02 0.15 36.28
C LYS A 22 8.59 0.85 35.05
N LYS A 23 9.86 1.27 35.11
CA LYS A 23 10.53 1.93 33.99
C LYS A 23 10.58 1.06 32.73
N GLU A 24 10.77 -0.24 32.89
CA GLU A 24 10.82 -1.16 31.74
C GLU A 24 9.42 -1.43 31.15
N ILE A 25 8.39 -1.51 31.99
CA ILE A 25 6.99 -1.57 31.53
C ILE A 25 6.61 -0.29 30.78
N ASP A 26 7.01 0.88 31.30
CA ASP A 26 6.75 2.17 30.67
C ASP A 26 7.44 2.23 29.29
N ARG A 27 8.70 1.81 29.19
CA ARG A 27 9.42 1.70 27.91
C ARG A 27 8.73 0.77 26.91
N CYS A 28 8.27 -0.41 27.35
CA CYS A 28 7.53 -1.32 26.49
C CYS A 28 6.21 -0.72 26.02
N SER A 29 5.54 0.05 26.89
CA SER A 29 4.28 0.74 26.59
C SER A 29 4.48 1.90 25.61
N GLU A 30 5.56 2.67 25.77
CA GLU A 30 5.99 3.70 24.82
C GLU A 30 6.32 3.08 23.46
N ALA A 31 7.07 1.98 23.44
CA ALA A 31 7.39 1.25 22.21
C ALA A 31 6.12 0.72 21.51
N LEU A 32 5.12 0.23 22.26
CA LEU A 32 3.82 -0.17 21.70
C LEU A 32 3.09 1.02 21.05
N ALA A 33 3.10 2.18 21.70
CA ALA A 33 2.49 3.40 21.16
C ALA A 33 3.19 3.85 19.87
N VAL A 34 4.52 3.79 19.83
CA VAL A 34 5.32 4.08 18.63
C VAL A 34 4.98 3.09 17.52
N ALA A 35 5.03 1.78 17.77
CA ALA A 35 4.72 0.75 16.77
C ALA A 35 3.29 0.90 16.20
N HIS A 36 2.32 1.26 17.04
CA HIS A 36 0.95 1.55 16.59
C HIS A 36 0.89 2.78 15.67
N ASN A 37 1.59 3.86 16.02
CA ASN A 37 1.62 5.07 15.21
C ASN A 37 2.33 4.85 13.87
N GLU A 38 3.47 4.15 13.88
CA GLU A 38 4.19 3.76 12.68
C GLU A 38 3.33 2.88 11.77
N TRP A 39 2.69 1.85 12.32
CA TRP A 39 1.77 1.00 11.54
C TRP A 39 0.64 1.81 10.91
N LYS A 40 0.04 2.74 11.66
CA LYS A 40 -1.04 3.60 11.15
C LYS A 40 -0.55 4.50 10.02
N GLN A 41 0.63 5.10 10.19
CA GLN A 41 1.24 5.96 9.18
C GLN A 41 1.57 5.17 7.90
N THR A 42 2.30 4.07 8.01
CA THR A 42 2.69 3.25 6.86
C THR A 42 1.46 2.69 6.14
N LYS A 43 0.40 2.34 6.88
CA LYS A 43 -0.86 1.91 6.27
C LYS A 43 -1.50 3.03 5.46
N GLN A 44 -1.50 4.26 5.97
CA GLN A 44 -2.02 5.41 5.25
C GLN A 44 -1.20 5.68 3.99
N GLU A 45 0.13 5.63 4.09
CA GLU A 45 1.03 5.79 2.94
C GLU A 45 0.78 4.73 1.86
N GLU A 46 0.59 3.46 2.24
CA GLU A 46 0.25 2.39 1.29
C GLU A 46 -1.13 2.57 0.65
N ASP A 47 -2.11 3.10 1.39
CA ASP A 47 -3.42 3.43 0.83
C ASP A 47 -3.30 4.58 -0.20
N GLU A 48 -2.52 5.62 0.11
CA GLU A 48 -2.26 6.74 -0.82
C GLU A 48 -1.51 6.30 -2.08
N VAL A 49 -0.49 5.44 -1.95
CA VAL A 49 0.25 4.86 -3.07
C VAL A 49 -0.68 4.02 -3.95
N PHE A 50 -1.51 3.17 -3.34
CA PHE A 50 -2.44 2.34 -4.09
C PHE A 50 -3.46 3.18 -4.89
N GLU A 51 -4.02 4.23 -4.28
CA GLU A 51 -4.94 5.13 -4.99
C GLU A 51 -4.25 5.84 -6.16
N ALA A 52 -3.00 6.29 -5.99
CA ALA A 52 -2.22 6.89 -7.08
C ALA A 52 -1.96 5.91 -8.22
N GLU A 53 -1.54 4.68 -7.91
CA GLU A 53 -1.33 3.62 -8.91
C GLU A 53 -2.64 3.23 -9.62
N GLN A 54 -3.76 3.21 -8.88
CA GLN A 54 -5.07 2.94 -9.44
C GLN A 54 -5.52 4.04 -10.40
N MET A 55 -5.38 5.32 -10.02
CA MET A 55 -5.72 6.46 -10.87
C MET A 55 -4.94 6.42 -12.19
N ALA A 56 -3.65 6.11 -12.15
CA ALA A 56 -2.83 5.97 -13.36
C ALA A 56 -3.38 4.88 -14.31
N LEU A 57 -3.82 3.74 -13.77
CA LEU A 57 -4.43 2.67 -14.57
C LEU A 57 -5.83 3.02 -15.10
N GLU A 58 -6.54 3.91 -14.42
CA GLU A 58 -7.82 4.46 -14.89
C GLU A 58 -7.60 5.47 -16.02
N GLU A 59 -6.59 6.34 -15.93
CA GLU A 59 -6.20 7.24 -17.02
C GLU A 59 -5.76 6.48 -18.27
N ASP A 60 -4.98 5.41 -18.11
CA ASP A 60 -4.64 4.49 -19.20
C ASP A 60 -5.91 3.91 -19.83
N HIS A 61 -6.88 3.48 -19.02
CA HIS A 61 -8.12 2.90 -19.52
C HIS A 61 -9.01 3.92 -20.25
N GLU A 62 -9.01 5.20 -19.85
CA GLU A 62 -9.73 6.23 -20.60
C GLU A 62 -9.06 6.55 -21.94
N ARG A 63 -7.72 6.54 -21.98
CA ARG A 63 -6.99 6.64 -23.24
C ARG A 63 -7.28 5.43 -24.15
N GLU A 64 -7.47 4.23 -23.60
CA GLU A 64 -7.87 3.02 -24.34
C GLU A 64 -9.20 3.22 -25.07
N LYS A 65 -10.20 3.71 -24.36
CA LYS A 65 -11.49 4.05 -24.95
C LYS A 65 -11.39 5.11 -26.06
N ALA A 66 -10.44 6.05 -25.95
CA ALA A 66 -10.22 7.03 -27.00
C ALA A 66 -9.66 6.37 -28.28
N HIS A 67 -8.71 5.44 -28.14
CA HIS A 67 -8.19 4.65 -29.25
C HIS A 67 -9.26 3.75 -29.89
N GLU A 68 -10.11 3.11 -29.08
CA GLU A 68 -11.25 2.33 -29.58
C GLU A 68 -12.18 3.17 -30.46
N ARG A 69 -12.52 4.39 -30.04
CA ARG A 69 -13.37 5.31 -30.82
C ARG A 69 -12.71 5.72 -32.13
N LEU A 70 -11.42 6.04 -32.12
CA LEU A 70 -10.66 6.36 -33.33
C LEU A 70 -10.65 5.19 -34.31
N HIS A 71 -10.42 3.97 -33.81
CA HIS A 71 -10.47 2.76 -34.61
C HIS A 71 -11.87 2.52 -35.22
N GLU A 72 -12.95 2.77 -34.48
CA GLU A 72 -14.32 2.69 -35.00
C GLU A 72 -14.58 3.71 -36.12
N ASP A 73 -14.14 4.97 -35.94
CA ASP A 73 -14.32 6.02 -36.93
C ASP A 73 -13.51 5.77 -38.21
N GLU A 74 -12.28 5.27 -38.08
CA GLU A 74 -11.49 4.81 -39.22
C GLU A 74 -12.15 3.64 -39.96
N SER A 75 -12.78 2.70 -39.23
CA SER A 75 -13.54 1.61 -39.84
C SER A 75 -14.74 2.11 -40.65
N LYS A 76 -15.45 3.12 -40.14
CA LYS A 76 -16.56 3.76 -40.87
C LYS A 76 -16.07 4.44 -42.14
N LEU A 77 -14.95 5.16 -42.06
CA LEU A 77 -14.33 5.81 -43.22
C LEU A 77 -13.93 4.80 -44.29
N LEU A 78 -13.28 3.71 -43.91
CA LEU A 78 -12.88 2.64 -44.83
C LEU A 78 -14.09 2.06 -45.58
N LYS A 79 -15.20 1.82 -44.89
CA LYS A 79 -16.45 1.32 -45.50
C LYS A 79 -17.09 2.33 -46.45
N ALA A 80 -16.91 3.63 -46.21
CA ALA A 80 -17.45 4.69 -47.04
C ALA A 80 -16.60 4.98 -48.29
N LEU A 81 -15.34 4.55 -48.32
CA LEU A 81 -14.43 4.81 -49.43
C LEU A 81 -14.78 3.98 -50.69
N PRO A 82 -14.82 4.60 -51.88
CA PRO A 82 -15.06 3.87 -53.12
C PRO A 82 -13.97 2.83 -53.40
N THR A 83 -14.37 1.60 -53.73
CA THR A 83 -13.47 0.48 -54.03
C THR A 83 -13.06 0.46 -55.51
N ASN A 84 -12.59 1.59 -56.04
CA ASN A 84 -12.10 1.67 -57.42
C ASN A 84 -10.56 1.58 -57.49
N GLN A 85 -10.02 1.32 -58.69
CA GLN A 85 -8.58 1.13 -58.91
C GLN A 85 -7.73 2.33 -58.46
N HIS A 86 -8.27 3.54 -58.54
CA HIS A 86 -7.58 4.78 -58.13
C HIS A 86 -7.45 4.90 -56.61
N MET A 87 -8.39 4.33 -55.85
CA MET A 87 -8.40 4.37 -54.38
C MET A 87 -7.81 3.09 -53.74
N ALA A 88 -7.42 2.09 -54.54
CA ALA A 88 -6.94 0.80 -54.05
C ALA A 88 -5.71 0.93 -53.13
N MET A 89 -4.78 1.84 -53.43
CA MET A 89 -3.63 2.10 -52.55
C MET A 89 -4.05 2.65 -51.18
N LEU A 90 -4.98 3.61 -51.16
CA LEU A 90 -5.49 4.18 -49.91
C LEU A 90 -6.25 3.14 -49.08
N HIS A 91 -7.08 2.33 -49.74
CA HIS A 91 -7.83 1.25 -49.10
C HIS A 91 -6.90 0.21 -48.45
N ASN A 92 -5.84 -0.21 -49.15
CA ASN A 92 -4.86 -1.14 -48.61
C ASN A 92 -4.06 -0.54 -47.44
N ALA A 93 -3.68 0.74 -47.53
CA ALA A 93 -2.98 1.43 -46.44
C ALA A 93 -3.86 1.52 -45.18
N LEU A 94 -5.14 1.86 -45.33
CA LEU A 94 -6.09 1.92 -44.22
C LEU A 94 -6.35 0.54 -43.59
N LEU A 95 -6.49 -0.51 -44.40
CA LEU A 95 -6.62 -1.89 -43.89
C LEU A 95 -5.42 -2.31 -43.03
N VAL A 96 -4.21 -2.02 -43.49
CA VAL A 96 -2.97 -2.34 -42.73
C VAL A 96 -2.92 -1.55 -41.43
N LYS A 97 -3.24 -0.24 -41.47
CA LYS A 97 -3.29 0.61 -40.27
C LYS A 97 -4.32 0.10 -39.28
N GLN A 98 -5.52 -0.23 -39.74
CA GLN A 98 -6.62 -0.71 -38.91
C GLN A 98 -6.27 -2.03 -38.22
N LYS A 99 -5.67 -2.98 -38.95
CA LYS A 99 -5.22 -4.25 -38.37
C LYS A 99 -4.16 -4.03 -37.28
N LYS A 100 -3.25 -3.08 -37.49
CA LYS A 100 -2.23 -2.74 -36.49
C LYS A 100 -2.85 -2.09 -35.25
N GLU A 101 -3.76 -1.14 -35.44
CA GLU A 101 -4.44 -0.47 -34.32
C GLU A 101 -5.27 -1.46 -33.48
N ALA A 102 -6.01 -2.36 -34.13
CA ALA A 102 -6.77 -3.40 -33.44
C ALA A 102 -5.88 -4.30 -32.55
N MET A 103 -4.69 -4.66 -33.04
CA MET A 103 -3.71 -5.43 -32.27
C MET A 103 -3.21 -4.63 -31.05
N LEU A 104 -2.90 -3.34 -31.24
CA LEU A 104 -2.42 -2.48 -30.15
C LEU A 104 -3.49 -2.26 -29.07
N ILE A 105 -4.75 -2.08 -29.47
CA ILE A 105 -5.89 -1.99 -28.55
C ILE A 105 -5.99 -3.27 -27.72
N GLU A 106 -5.94 -4.44 -28.36
CA GLU A 106 -6.03 -5.74 -27.67
C GLU A 106 -4.83 -5.96 -26.72
N GLU A 107 -3.61 -5.67 -27.17
CA GLU A 107 -2.41 -5.74 -26.33
C GLU A 107 -2.53 -4.84 -25.10
N TRP A 108 -3.06 -3.64 -25.29
CA TRP A 108 -3.17 -2.68 -24.21
C TRP A 108 -4.29 -3.00 -23.21
N PHE A 109 -5.45 -3.46 -23.70
CA PHE A 109 -6.51 -4.02 -22.86
C PHE A 109 -5.97 -5.11 -21.93
N ASN A 110 -5.24 -6.06 -22.52
CA ASN A 110 -4.67 -7.17 -21.79
C ASN A 110 -3.61 -6.71 -20.80
N ALA A 111 -2.75 -5.77 -21.17
CA ALA A 111 -1.74 -5.18 -20.29
C ALA A 111 -2.40 -4.47 -19.09
N ASN A 112 -3.40 -3.62 -19.32
CA ASN A 112 -4.11 -2.90 -18.27
C ASN A 112 -4.84 -3.87 -17.31
N LYS A 113 -5.50 -4.90 -17.85
CA LYS A 113 -6.15 -5.96 -17.06
C LYS A 113 -5.15 -6.70 -16.16
N ILE A 114 -3.98 -7.06 -16.69
CA ILE A 114 -2.92 -7.73 -15.92
C ILE A 114 -2.36 -6.78 -14.86
N ALA A 115 -2.13 -5.51 -15.21
CA ALA A 115 -1.62 -4.50 -14.29
C ALA A 115 -2.58 -4.28 -13.10
N LYS A 116 -3.89 -4.13 -13.36
CA LYS A 116 -4.92 -4.03 -12.31
C LYS A 116 -4.95 -5.25 -11.40
N LYS A 117 -4.80 -6.45 -11.96
CA LYS A 117 -4.72 -7.68 -11.16
C LYS A 117 -3.47 -7.68 -10.27
N ARG A 118 -2.30 -7.39 -10.86
CA ARG A 118 -1.02 -7.31 -10.13
C ARG A 118 -1.06 -6.28 -9.01
N LEU A 119 -1.64 -5.11 -9.27
CA LEU A 119 -1.77 -4.04 -8.28
C LEU A 119 -2.53 -4.50 -7.04
N ARG A 120 -3.65 -5.23 -7.22
CA ARG A 120 -4.42 -5.79 -6.10
C ARG A 120 -3.64 -6.86 -5.33
N GLU A 121 -2.94 -7.75 -6.05
CA GLU A 121 -2.14 -8.81 -5.44
C GLU A 121 -0.94 -8.25 -4.68
N GLU A 122 -0.31 -7.19 -5.20
CA GLU A 122 0.79 -6.50 -4.55
C GLU A 122 0.30 -5.76 -3.30
N ARG A 123 -0.80 -5.00 -3.38
CA ARG A 123 -1.41 -4.36 -2.20
C ARG A 123 -1.71 -5.38 -1.11
N ALA A 124 -2.31 -6.52 -1.46
CA ALA A 124 -2.62 -7.57 -0.50
C ALA A 124 -1.34 -8.12 0.17
N ARG A 125 -0.26 -8.32 -0.60
CA ARG A 125 1.05 -8.77 -0.07
C ARG A 125 1.68 -7.73 0.85
N ARG A 126 1.69 -6.45 0.47
CA ARG A 126 2.22 -5.35 1.29
C ARG A 126 1.45 -5.21 2.61
N LEU A 127 0.11 -5.18 2.56
CA LEU A 127 -0.74 -5.10 3.75
C LEU A 127 -0.59 -6.32 4.67
N THR A 128 -0.45 -7.51 4.11
CA THR A 128 -0.23 -8.74 4.91
C THR A 128 1.12 -8.69 5.63
N THR A 129 2.17 -8.24 4.92
CA THR A 129 3.51 -8.08 5.51
C THR A 129 3.50 -7.04 6.62
N LEU A 130 2.93 -5.87 6.36
CA LEU A 130 2.82 -4.76 7.31
C LEU A 130 2.02 -5.13 8.56
N ARG A 131 0.89 -5.83 8.40
CA ARG A 131 0.13 -6.36 9.53
C ARG A 131 0.97 -7.38 10.30
N GLY A 132 1.63 -8.30 9.60
CA GLY A 132 2.40 -9.36 10.23
C GLY A 132 3.62 -8.86 11.01
N THR A 133 4.24 -7.75 10.63
CA THR A 133 5.31 -7.10 11.43
C THR A 133 4.72 -6.46 12.69
N TYR A 134 3.67 -5.65 12.53
CA TYR A 134 2.98 -5.01 13.65
C TYR A 134 2.46 -6.02 14.69
N GLU A 135 1.81 -7.11 14.26
CA GLU A 135 1.31 -8.16 15.15
C GLU A 135 2.44 -8.87 15.92
N ARG A 136 3.59 -9.11 15.28
CA ARG A 136 4.75 -9.73 15.93
C ARG A 136 5.38 -8.81 16.97
N GLU A 137 5.55 -7.54 16.65
CA GLU A 137 6.13 -6.55 17.56
C GLU A 137 5.21 -6.30 18.76
N THR A 138 3.92 -6.09 18.51
CA THR A 138 2.93 -5.91 19.58
C THR A 138 2.82 -7.13 20.48
N TYR A 139 2.83 -8.34 19.92
CA TYR A 139 2.84 -9.58 20.70
C TYR A 139 4.08 -9.66 21.60
N THR A 140 5.26 -9.35 21.05
CA THR A 140 6.53 -9.42 21.77
C THR A 140 6.55 -8.43 22.95
N LEU A 141 6.21 -7.17 22.69
CA LEU A 141 6.18 -6.13 23.71
C LEU A 141 5.13 -6.41 24.80
N THR A 142 3.94 -6.89 24.39
CA THR A 142 2.89 -7.30 25.34
C THR A 142 3.36 -8.45 26.23
N LYS A 143 4.03 -9.45 25.65
CA LYS A 143 4.61 -10.57 26.40
C LYS A 143 5.69 -10.12 27.37
N MET A 144 6.53 -9.16 26.99
CA MET A 144 7.53 -8.59 27.89
C MET A 144 6.88 -7.89 29.09
N ILE A 145 5.81 -7.11 28.86
CA ILE A 145 5.04 -6.47 29.94
C ILE A 145 4.43 -7.52 30.88
N GLU A 146 3.81 -8.58 30.33
CA GLU A 146 3.25 -9.68 31.13
C GLU A 146 4.33 -10.36 31.99
N GLN A 147 5.51 -10.64 31.42
CA GLN A 147 6.63 -11.23 32.15
C GLN A 147 7.16 -10.32 33.25
N LEU A 148 7.29 -9.02 32.98
CA LEU A 148 7.71 -8.02 33.97
C LEU A 148 6.73 -7.94 35.14
N ARG A 149 5.42 -7.96 34.86
CA ARG A 149 4.37 -7.99 35.89
C ARG A 149 4.43 -9.28 36.72
N HIS A 150 4.62 -10.42 36.07
CA HIS A 150 4.74 -11.70 36.78
C HIS A 150 5.98 -11.74 37.68
N MET A 151 7.12 -11.21 37.22
CA MET A 151 8.33 -11.09 38.06
C MET A 151 8.10 -10.18 39.27
N ALA A 152 7.38 -9.07 39.10
CA ALA A 152 7.01 -8.21 40.22
C ALA A 152 6.12 -8.93 41.24
N GLU A 153 5.11 -9.66 40.78
CA GLU A 153 4.21 -10.44 41.63
C GLU A 153 4.96 -11.49 42.45
N VAL A 154 5.87 -12.25 41.82
CA VAL A 154 6.71 -13.24 42.51
C VAL A 154 7.63 -12.59 43.56
N ALA A 155 8.08 -11.37 43.31
CA ALA A 155 8.88 -10.59 44.24
C ALA A 155 8.06 -9.89 45.35
N GLY A 156 6.72 -10.03 45.35
CA GLY A 156 5.83 -9.33 46.29
C GLY A 156 5.73 -7.82 46.04
N ILE A 157 6.07 -7.36 44.83
CA ILE A 157 6.05 -5.96 44.41
C ILE A 157 4.76 -5.68 43.65
N PHE A 158 3.99 -4.68 44.10
CA PHE A 158 2.76 -4.28 43.43
C PHE A 158 3.04 -3.24 42.34
N VAL A 159 3.09 -3.69 41.08
CA VAL A 159 3.19 -2.80 39.93
C VAL A 159 1.79 -2.65 39.34
N GLY A 160 1.19 -1.47 39.50
CA GLY A 160 -0.20 -1.22 39.10
C GLY A 160 -0.49 -1.54 37.63
N ASP A 161 -1.72 -1.95 37.35
CA ASP A 161 -2.19 -2.25 35.99
C ASP A 161 -2.44 -0.96 35.18
N THR A 162 -1.38 -0.36 34.65
CA THR A 162 -1.52 0.61 33.57
C THR A 162 -1.61 -0.15 32.24
N VAL A 163 -2.72 -0.85 32.02
CA VAL A 163 -3.09 -1.30 30.67
C VAL A 163 -3.82 -0.13 30.01
N THR A 164 -3.18 0.52 29.05
CA THR A 164 -3.87 1.40 28.11
C THR A 164 -4.83 0.55 27.27
N ASP A 165 -6.09 0.60 27.65
CA ASP A 165 -7.24 -0.09 27.07
C ASP A 165 -7.61 0.50 25.68
N THR A 166 -6.62 0.62 24.79
CA THR A 166 -6.80 1.24 23.46
C THR A 166 -7.27 0.22 22.40
N SER A 167 -7.41 -1.06 22.74
CA SER A 167 -7.74 -2.13 21.80
C SER A 167 -9.23 -2.46 21.64
N ARG A 168 -10.15 -1.68 22.25
CA ARG A 168 -11.61 -1.84 22.07
C ARG A 168 -12.32 -0.57 21.59
N SER A 169 -11.92 -0.02 20.45
CA SER A 169 -12.86 0.78 19.63
C SER A 169 -12.40 0.85 18.18
N ALA A 170 -12.52 -0.27 17.48
CA ALA A 170 -12.52 -0.30 16.02
C ALA A 170 -13.95 -0.59 15.53
N VAL A 171 -14.90 0.28 15.87
CA VAL A 171 -16.14 0.38 15.11
C VAL A 171 -15.78 1.19 13.86
N SER A 172 -15.59 0.48 12.76
CA SER A 172 -15.40 1.03 11.43
C SER A 172 -16.63 1.85 11.02
N PRO A 173 -16.51 3.17 10.75
CA PRO A 173 -17.54 3.88 10.01
C PRO A 173 -17.37 3.52 8.53
N ARG A 174 -18.44 2.98 7.92
CA ARG A 174 -18.56 2.93 6.45
C ARG A 174 -18.40 4.35 5.90
N PRO A 175 -17.61 4.58 4.84
CA PRO A 175 -17.68 5.83 4.12
C PRO A 175 -19.02 5.89 3.38
N SER A 176 -19.82 6.90 3.75
CA SER A 176 -21.01 7.33 3.03
C SER A 176 -20.61 7.79 1.63
N GLN A 177 -21.24 7.15 0.65
CA GLN A 177 -21.30 7.56 -0.74
C GLN A 177 -22.10 8.87 -0.80
N ASP A 178 -21.43 10.01 -0.99
CA ASP A 178 -21.96 11.24 -1.61
C ASP A 178 -20.95 12.38 -1.44
N GLN A 179 -20.23 12.72 -2.51
CA GLN A 179 -20.23 14.09 -3.03
C GLN A 179 -19.57 14.17 -4.40
N ALA A 180 -20.37 14.54 -5.37
CA ALA A 180 -19.98 14.89 -6.71
C ALA A 180 -19.44 16.34 -6.76
N LYS A 181 -18.57 16.55 -7.76
CA LYS A 181 -18.57 17.70 -8.67
C LYS A 181 -17.79 18.97 -8.24
N ALA A 182 -16.55 19.02 -8.70
CA ALA A 182 -15.90 20.22 -9.27
C ALA A 182 -14.85 19.67 -10.26
N GLY A 183 -14.90 19.86 -11.58
CA GLY A 183 -15.12 21.11 -12.29
C GLY A 183 -13.77 21.80 -12.50
N ARG A 184 -12.99 21.41 -13.52
CA ARG A 184 -12.05 22.31 -14.22
C ARG A 184 -11.40 21.70 -15.48
N THR A 185 -11.80 22.29 -16.60
CA THR A 185 -10.99 22.79 -17.72
C THR A 185 -9.89 21.91 -18.31
N CYS A 186 -10.19 21.40 -19.50
CA CYS A 186 -9.26 21.00 -20.53
C CYS A 186 -8.28 22.15 -20.86
N ILE A 187 -6.98 21.85 -20.85
CA ILE A 187 -6.01 22.59 -21.67
C ILE A 187 -5.34 21.55 -22.57
N LEU A 188 -5.72 21.65 -23.83
CA LEU A 188 -5.14 21.04 -25.02
C LEU A 188 -3.66 21.44 -25.12
N SER A 189 -2.74 20.47 -25.14
CA SER A 189 -1.43 20.58 -25.80
C SER A 189 -0.76 19.20 -25.87
N ASP A 190 -0.86 18.56 -27.02
CA ASP A 190 0.07 17.49 -27.41
C ASP A 190 1.48 18.06 -27.63
N PRO A 191 2.50 17.24 -27.42
CA PRO A 191 3.16 16.66 -28.60
C PRO A 191 3.39 15.14 -28.49
N PRO A 192 3.49 14.40 -29.63
CA PRO A 192 3.79 12.96 -29.66
C PRO A 192 5.32 12.70 -29.75
N PRO A 193 5.81 11.44 -29.68
CA PRO A 193 6.54 10.87 -28.55
C PRO A 193 8.07 10.74 -28.79
N PRO A 194 8.91 10.69 -27.73
CA PRO A 194 10.22 10.07 -27.84
C PRO A 194 10.14 8.62 -27.31
N HIS A 195 10.34 7.68 -28.23
CA HIS A 195 11.11 6.45 -28.05
C HIS A 195 11.01 5.70 -26.70
N MET A 196 10.54 4.45 -26.83
CA MET A 196 10.81 3.32 -25.94
C MET A 196 12.25 3.27 -25.39
N ILE A 197 12.53 3.99 -24.31
CA ILE A 197 13.63 3.82 -23.37
C ILE A 197 13.04 4.35 -22.07
N ILE A 198 12.53 3.54 -21.14
CA ILE A 198 13.29 2.84 -20.11
C ILE A 198 12.45 1.62 -19.67
N LEU A 199 12.76 0.44 -20.19
CA LEU A 199 12.43 -0.85 -19.57
C LEU A 199 13.70 -1.72 -19.47
N SER A 200 14.86 -1.09 -19.29
CA SER A 200 16.16 -1.75 -19.26
C SER A 200 16.99 -1.49 -18.00
N THR A 201 16.39 -1.06 -16.88
CA THR A 201 17.15 -0.79 -15.64
C THR A 201 16.70 -1.58 -14.41
N LEU A 202 15.96 -2.68 -14.56
CA LEU A 202 15.58 -3.55 -13.44
C LEU A 202 15.74 -5.05 -13.74
N MET A 203 16.75 -5.43 -14.52
CA MET A 203 17.18 -6.82 -14.67
C MET A 203 18.70 -7.00 -14.62
N ASP A 204 19.40 -6.17 -13.85
CA ASP A 204 20.83 -6.39 -13.58
C ASP A 204 21.08 -6.41 -12.07
N THR A 205 20.74 -7.55 -11.46
CA THR A 205 21.30 -8.02 -10.18
C THR A 205 20.72 -9.40 -9.88
N THR A 206 21.19 -10.45 -10.59
CA THR A 206 21.28 -11.82 -10.04
C THR A 206 22.03 -12.76 -10.99
N GLN A 207 23.22 -13.19 -10.55
CA GLN A 207 24.05 -14.38 -10.88
C GLN A 207 25.51 -13.89 -11.09
N TRP A 208 26.54 -14.17 -10.27
CA TRP A 208 26.90 -15.32 -9.42
C TRP A 208 26.65 -16.68 -10.09
N VAL A 209 27.55 -17.06 -11.00
CA VAL A 209 28.57 -18.13 -10.84
C VAL A 209 29.80 -17.75 -11.66
#